data_AF-L0KFP3-F1
#
_entry.id   AF-L0KFP3-F1
#
_cell.length_a   1.000
_cell.length_b   1.000
_cell.length_c   1.000
_cell.angle_alpha   90.00
_cell.angle_beta   90.00
_cell.angle_gamma   90.00
#
_symmetry.space_group_name_H-M   'P 1'
#
loop_
_entity.id
_entity.type
_entity.pdbx_description
1 polymer ?
#
loop_
_entity_poly.entity_id
_entity_poly.type
_entity_poly.pdbx_seq_one_letter_code
_entity_poly.pdbx_strand_id
1 'polypeptide(L)'
;MTKKLILLWAIALLLFSDPVRAENNCSCPTVTADGRGDSSCSAAEASGQCTIDFNIFPPEAEQRAFDLLKSASKTPLSLPPAGENSVDAMYTASSKGQTVEVLLVYLAVAAAAQAQSHPGTIDTQALGEVATLVSDVGKDALKQAFSGETAKEFSAVKALPPGDIKSLVILSDQGLTVSPGCVEVNKNGLWVMFKANWSPAALAPGCGAK
;
A
#
# COMPACT_ATOMS: atom_id res chain seq x y z
N MET A 1 35.36 8.89 47.55
CA MET A 1 34.62 7.63 47.28
C MET A 1 33.42 7.88 46.34
N THR A 2 33.57 8.75 45.33
CA THR A 2 32.46 9.35 44.56
C THR A 2 32.55 9.10 43.05
N LYS A 3 33.66 8.54 42.55
CA LYS A 3 33.87 8.32 41.09
C LYS A 3 33.18 7.06 40.54
N LYS A 4 32.84 6.07 41.37
CA LYS A 4 32.18 4.82 40.93
C LYS A 4 30.67 4.97 40.68
N LEU A 5 30.03 5.98 41.25
CA LEU A 5 28.58 6.17 41.11
C LEU A 5 28.18 6.83 39.78
N ILE A 6 29.08 7.62 39.18
CA ILE A 6 28.80 8.36 37.93
C ILE A 6 28.83 7.42 36.71
N LEU A 7 29.62 6.34 36.74
CA LEU A 7 29.77 5.42 35.61
C LEU A 7 28.53 4.52 35.39
N LEU A 8 27.79 4.21 36.46
CA LEU A 8 26.59 3.37 36.37
C LEU A 8 25.39 4.11 35.76
N TRP A 9 25.31 5.43 35.90
CA TRP A 9 24.24 6.24 35.28
C TRP A 9 24.43 6.43 33.77
N ALA A 10 25.68 6.52 33.30
CA ALA A 10 25.96 6.68 31.86
C ALA A 10 25.62 5.41 31.05
N ILE A 11 25.78 4.22 31.63
CA ILE A 11 25.44 2.94 30.97
C ILE A 11 23.92 2.73 30.93
N ALA A 12 23.20 3.14 31.98
CA ALA A 12 21.74 3.08 31.99
C ALA A 12 21.10 3.96 30.90
N LEU A 13 21.63 5.17 30.64
CA LEU A 13 21.11 6.04 29.57
C LEU A 13 21.35 5.50 28.15
N LEU A 14 22.40 4.69 27.93
CA LEU A 14 22.68 4.08 26.63
C LEU A 14 21.79 2.87 26.31
N LEU A 15 21.13 2.28 27.32
CA LEU A 15 20.26 1.10 27.15
C LEU A 15 18.78 1.45 26.95
N PHE A 16 18.40 2.73 27.06
CA PHE A 16 17.05 3.23 26.77
C PHE A 16 17.03 4.20 25.58
N SER A 17 18.02 4.09 24.69
CA SER A 17 17.91 4.72 23.38
C SER A 17 16.98 3.85 22.54
N ASP A 18 15.66 4.07 22.68
CA ASP A 18 14.73 3.56 21.68
C ASP A 18 15.28 3.96 20.30
N PRO A 19 15.38 3.03 19.35
CA PRO A 19 15.85 3.37 18.03
C PRO A 19 14.98 4.52 17.53
N VAL A 20 15.62 5.66 17.25
CA VAL A 20 14.97 6.80 16.60
C VAL A 20 14.55 6.31 15.22
N ARG A 21 13.37 5.70 15.15
CA ARG A 21 12.67 5.46 13.90
C ARG A 21 12.24 6.84 13.43
N ALA A 22 12.92 7.34 12.40
CA ALA A 22 12.42 8.50 11.69
C ALA A 22 11.03 8.13 11.14
N GLU A 23 9.98 8.63 11.79
CA GLU A 23 8.64 8.62 11.20
C GLU A 23 8.73 9.50 9.95
N ASN A 24 8.75 8.86 8.78
CA ASN A 24 8.58 9.56 7.52
C ASN A 24 7.15 10.12 7.51
N ASN A 25 7.00 11.37 7.96
CA ASN A 25 5.72 12.08 7.95
C ASN A 25 5.38 12.47 6.51
N CYS A 26 4.68 11.59 5.80
CA CYS A 26 3.98 12.02 4.61
C CYS A 26 2.72 12.76 4.99
N SER A 27 2.65 14.03 4.61
CA SER A 27 1.48 14.87 4.78
C SER A 27 0.75 15.03 3.46
N CYS A 28 -0.57 14.98 3.51
CA CYS A 28 -1.44 15.46 2.44
C CYS A 28 -1.66 16.99 2.62
N PRO A 29 -1.63 17.79 1.55
CA PRO A 29 -1.67 19.25 1.65
C PRO A 29 -3.02 19.84 2.11
N THR A 30 -4.13 19.12 1.93
CA THR A 30 -5.50 19.57 2.22
C THR A 30 -6.28 18.67 3.18
N VAL A 31 -5.84 17.43 3.42
CA VAL A 31 -6.44 16.47 4.38
C VAL A 31 -5.38 15.80 5.27
N THR A 32 -5.76 15.36 6.47
CA THR A 32 -4.85 14.63 7.38
C THR A 32 -4.47 13.27 6.79
N ALA A 33 -3.19 12.92 6.81
CA ALA A 33 -2.66 11.71 6.20
C ALA A 33 -2.66 10.53 7.18
N ASP A 34 -3.18 9.38 6.72
CA ASP A 34 -3.27 8.15 7.52
C ASP A 34 -2.34 7.06 7.00
N GLY A 35 -1.42 6.56 7.85
CA GLY A 35 -0.66 5.34 7.62
C GLY A 35 0.68 5.25 8.37
N ARG A 36 1.27 4.04 8.46
CA ARG A 36 2.57 3.78 9.12
C ARG A 36 3.45 2.78 8.34
N GLY A 37 4.76 3.04 8.26
CA GLY A 37 5.76 2.14 7.68
C GLY A 37 7.18 2.73 7.73
N ASP A 38 8.17 1.91 7.41
CA ASP A 38 9.59 2.16 7.72
C ASP A 38 10.41 2.73 6.53
N SER A 39 9.76 3.10 5.42
CA SER A 39 10.42 3.58 4.19
C SER A 39 9.70 4.79 3.56
N SER A 40 10.20 5.26 2.40
CA SER A 40 9.65 6.40 1.65
C SER A 40 8.14 6.26 1.50
N CYS A 41 7.43 7.22 2.05
CA CYS A 41 5.99 7.26 2.02
C CYS A 41 5.50 8.11 0.83
N SER A 42 4.28 7.91 0.36
CA SER A 42 3.59 8.92 -0.46
C SER A 42 2.17 9.13 0.05
N ALA A 43 1.84 10.37 0.39
CA ALA A 43 0.52 10.77 0.88
C ALA A 43 -0.40 11.15 -0.30
N ALA A 44 -1.63 10.65 -0.30
CA ALA A 44 -2.50 10.64 -1.46
C ALA A 44 -3.91 11.16 -1.30
N GLU A 45 -4.19 12.35 -1.86
CA GLU A 45 -5.53 12.91 -1.86
C GLU A 45 -6.34 12.44 -3.08
N ALA A 46 -7.23 11.47 -2.86
CA ALA A 46 -8.25 11.11 -3.83
C ALA A 46 -9.62 11.09 -3.16
N SER A 47 -10.64 11.61 -3.85
CA SER A 47 -12.02 11.62 -3.35
C SER A 47 -12.21 12.23 -1.95
N GLY A 48 -11.33 13.15 -1.53
CA GLY A 48 -11.39 13.81 -0.21
C GLY A 48 -10.78 12.99 0.94
N GLN A 49 -10.04 11.93 0.63
CA GLN A 49 -9.34 11.07 1.61
C GLN A 49 -7.84 11.07 1.34
N CYS A 50 -7.04 10.81 2.38
CA CYS A 50 -5.58 10.67 2.26
C CYS A 50 -5.07 9.29 2.70
N THR A 51 -4.44 8.53 1.82
CA THR A 51 -3.62 7.37 2.21
C THR A 51 -2.14 7.70 2.19
N ILE A 52 -1.41 7.13 3.15
CA ILE A 52 0.04 7.05 3.06
C ILE A 52 0.41 5.65 2.54
N ASP A 53 0.91 5.59 1.31
CA ASP A 53 1.48 4.37 0.75
C ASP A 53 2.87 4.12 1.34
N PHE A 54 3.13 2.90 1.78
CA PHE A 54 4.47 2.45 2.18
C PHE A 54 4.97 1.40 1.20
N ASN A 55 6.25 1.51 0.83
CA ASN A 55 6.89 0.55 -0.05
C ASN A 55 7.42 -0.69 0.70
N ILE A 56 7.37 -0.70 2.03
CA ILE A 56 7.79 -1.82 2.86
C ILE A 56 6.80 -1.95 4.01
N PHE A 57 6.20 -3.13 4.12
CA PHE A 57 5.33 -3.48 5.23
C PHE A 57 6.05 -4.49 6.14
N PRO A 58 5.91 -4.39 7.48
CA PRO A 58 6.40 -5.42 8.37
C PRO A 58 5.73 -6.77 8.05
N PRO A 59 6.45 -7.90 8.05
CA PRO A 59 5.86 -9.22 7.78
C PRO A 59 4.67 -9.55 8.68
N GLU A 60 4.66 -9.04 9.91
CA GLU A 60 3.53 -9.23 10.83
C GLU A 60 2.28 -8.47 10.38
N ALA A 61 2.43 -7.33 9.69
CA ALA A 61 1.31 -6.59 9.12
C ALA A 61 0.71 -7.32 7.91
N GLU A 62 1.56 -7.84 7.03
CA GLU A 62 1.15 -8.65 5.88
C GLU A 62 0.44 -9.93 6.32
N GLN A 63 0.96 -10.62 7.34
CA GLN A 63 0.34 -11.81 7.89
C GLN A 63 -1.05 -11.52 8.50
N ARG A 64 -1.18 -10.44 9.29
CA ARG A 64 -2.48 -10.03 9.82
C ARG A 64 -3.48 -9.66 8.73
N ALA A 65 -3.03 -8.96 7.70
CA ALA A 65 -3.85 -8.62 6.53
C ALA A 65 -4.32 -9.87 5.78
N PHE A 66 -3.42 -10.84 5.57
CA PHE A 66 -3.74 -12.12 4.97
C PHE A 66 -4.80 -12.88 5.78
N ASP A 67 -4.63 -13.00 7.10
CA ASP A 67 -5.56 -13.72 7.97
C ASP A 67 -6.93 -13.04 8.02
N LEU A 68 -6.95 -11.71 8.07
CA LEU A 68 -8.18 -10.93 7.98
C LEU A 68 -8.89 -11.17 6.65
N LEU A 69 -8.19 -11.06 5.52
CA LEU A 69 -8.79 -11.22 4.20
C LEU A 69 -9.26 -12.66 3.96
N LYS A 70 -8.53 -13.66 4.47
CA LYS A 70 -8.89 -15.07 4.43
C LYS A 70 -10.19 -15.36 5.18
N SER A 71 -10.47 -14.62 6.25
CA SER A 71 -11.74 -14.72 6.97
C SER A 71 -12.89 -13.99 6.27
N ALA A 72 -12.57 -12.91 5.55
CA ALA A 72 -13.53 -12.03 4.88
C ALA A 72 -13.91 -12.47 3.46
N SER A 73 -13.05 -13.23 2.77
CA SER A 73 -13.21 -13.59 1.36
C SER A 73 -12.90 -15.05 1.08
N LYS A 74 -13.49 -15.57 0.00
CA LYS A 74 -13.19 -16.89 -0.58
C LYS A 74 -12.16 -16.84 -1.70
N THR A 75 -11.69 -15.65 -2.07
CA THR A 75 -10.65 -15.49 -3.09
C THR A 75 -9.38 -16.21 -2.67
N PRO A 76 -8.69 -16.92 -3.58
CA PRO A 76 -7.33 -17.41 -3.33
C PRO A 76 -6.39 -16.28 -2.89
N LEU A 77 -5.53 -16.55 -1.91
CA LEU A 77 -4.57 -15.58 -1.39
C LEU A 77 -3.17 -16.18 -1.38
N SER A 78 -2.17 -15.32 -1.49
CA SER A 78 -0.76 -15.65 -1.41
C SER A 78 -0.07 -14.56 -0.62
N LEU A 79 0.73 -14.94 0.36
CA LEU A 79 1.56 -13.96 1.07
C LEU A 79 2.59 -13.37 0.10
N PRO A 80 2.93 -12.08 0.25
CA PRO A 80 4.10 -11.52 -0.39
C PRO A 80 5.38 -12.33 -0.06
N PRO A 81 6.35 -12.40 -0.99
CA PRO A 81 7.65 -12.97 -0.69
C PRO A 81 8.32 -12.27 0.50
N ALA A 82 8.76 -13.06 1.48
CA ALA A 82 9.34 -12.52 2.70
C ALA A 82 10.67 -11.80 2.43
N GLY A 83 10.83 -10.60 3.02
CA GLY A 83 12.06 -9.81 2.95
C GLY A 83 12.22 -8.99 1.66
N GLU A 84 11.24 -9.03 0.75
CA GLU A 84 11.17 -8.15 -0.42
C GLU A 84 10.43 -6.85 -0.05
N ASN A 85 10.77 -5.74 -0.70
CA ASN A 85 9.91 -4.56 -0.67
C ASN A 85 8.66 -4.81 -1.54
N SER A 86 7.61 -3.99 -1.39
CA SER A 86 6.32 -4.22 -2.03
C SER A 86 6.39 -4.26 -3.56
N VAL A 87 7.35 -3.55 -4.16
CA VAL A 87 7.57 -3.52 -5.61
C VAL A 87 8.19 -4.83 -6.09
N ASP A 88 9.28 -5.26 -5.47
CA ASP A 88 9.96 -6.51 -5.81
C ASP A 88 9.02 -7.70 -5.60
N ALA A 89 8.29 -7.69 -4.48
CA ALA A 89 7.26 -8.67 -4.17
C ALA A 89 6.18 -8.76 -5.26
N MET A 90 5.75 -7.62 -5.81
CA MET A 90 4.77 -7.60 -6.91
C MET A 90 5.36 -8.14 -8.22
N TYR A 91 6.64 -7.91 -8.52
CA TYR A 91 7.29 -8.53 -9.68
C TYR A 91 7.42 -10.03 -9.55
N THR A 92 7.86 -10.48 -8.37
CA THR A 92 7.94 -11.90 -8.06
C THR A 92 6.55 -12.54 -8.18
N ALA A 93 5.51 -11.90 -7.62
CA ALA A 93 4.12 -12.36 -7.73
C ALA A 93 3.66 -12.43 -9.19
N SER A 94 3.94 -11.39 -9.98
CA SER A 94 3.58 -11.35 -11.41
C SER A 94 4.25 -12.46 -12.20
N SER A 95 5.54 -12.74 -11.96
CA SER A 95 6.26 -13.81 -12.64
C SER A 95 5.71 -15.22 -12.32
N LYS A 96 5.05 -15.36 -11.16
CA LYS A 96 4.42 -16.61 -10.70
C LYS A 96 2.93 -16.69 -11.03
N GLY A 97 2.36 -15.67 -11.65
CA GLY A 97 0.93 -15.57 -11.92
C GLY A 97 0.07 -15.38 -10.65
N GLN A 98 0.65 -14.83 -9.58
CA GLN A 98 0.04 -14.60 -8.27
C GLN A 98 -0.25 -13.11 -7.99
N THR A 99 -0.29 -12.28 -9.04
CA THR A 99 -0.42 -10.81 -8.93
C THR A 99 -1.63 -10.41 -8.09
N VAL A 100 -2.80 -10.99 -8.36
CA VAL A 100 -4.05 -10.60 -7.70
C VAL A 100 -4.02 -11.02 -6.24
N GLU A 101 -3.57 -12.25 -5.97
CA GLU A 101 -3.51 -12.83 -4.65
C GLU A 101 -2.61 -12.04 -3.69
N VAL A 102 -1.45 -11.60 -4.17
CA VAL A 102 -0.51 -10.77 -3.39
C VAL A 102 -1.02 -9.33 -3.26
N LEU A 103 -1.56 -8.75 -4.34
CA LEU A 103 -2.09 -7.39 -4.33
C LEU A 103 -3.23 -7.22 -3.31
N LEU A 104 -4.09 -8.22 -3.19
CA LEU A 104 -5.17 -8.23 -2.22
C LEU A 104 -4.67 -8.16 -0.77
N VAL A 105 -3.53 -8.79 -0.47
CA VAL A 105 -2.89 -8.66 0.84
C VAL A 105 -2.46 -7.20 1.07
N TYR A 106 -1.83 -6.56 0.10
CA TYR A 106 -1.44 -5.14 0.24
C TYR A 106 -2.63 -4.20 0.38
N LEU A 107 -3.72 -4.43 -0.35
CA LEU A 107 -4.96 -3.66 -0.16
C LEU A 107 -5.54 -3.83 1.24
N ALA A 108 -5.46 -5.03 1.84
CA ALA A 108 -5.83 -5.23 3.24
C ALA A 108 -4.87 -4.57 4.21
N VAL A 109 -3.57 -4.52 3.92
CA VAL A 109 -2.63 -3.77 4.75
C VAL A 109 -2.99 -2.28 4.74
N ALA A 110 -3.32 -1.72 3.57
CA ALA A 110 -3.80 -0.35 3.45
C ALA A 110 -5.11 -0.12 4.23
N ALA A 111 -6.08 -1.03 4.11
CA ALA A 111 -7.31 -0.98 4.90
C ALA A 111 -7.01 -1.01 6.42
N ALA A 112 -6.16 -1.94 6.86
CA ALA A 112 -5.72 -2.11 8.25
C ALA A 112 -5.08 -0.85 8.82
N ALA A 113 -4.28 -0.14 8.01
CA ALA A 113 -3.69 1.13 8.40
C ALA A 113 -4.75 2.23 8.61
N GLN A 114 -5.77 2.31 7.74
CA GLN A 114 -6.87 3.26 7.89
C GLN A 114 -7.75 3.01 9.14
N ALA A 115 -7.96 1.75 9.56
CA ALA A 115 -8.68 1.51 10.82
C ALA A 115 -7.91 1.93 12.06
N GLN A 116 -6.58 1.99 12.00
CA GLN A 116 -5.80 2.44 13.15
C GLN A 116 -5.96 3.94 13.38
N SER A 117 -6.08 4.74 12.30
CA SER A 117 -6.41 6.16 12.40
C SER A 117 -7.87 6.39 12.74
N HIS A 118 -8.76 5.47 12.36
CA HIS A 118 -10.20 5.54 12.64
C HIS A 118 -10.72 4.23 13.28
N PRO A 119 -10.55 4.01 14.60
CA PRO A 119 -10.92 2.75 15.25
C PRO A 119 -12.39 2.38 15.06
N GLY A 120 -12.65 1.17 14.54
CA GLY A 120 -14.00 0.63 14.30
C GLY A 120 -14.49 0.72 12.85
N THR A 121 -13.66 1.15 11.89
CA THR A 121 -14.08 1.40 10.49
C THR A 121 -13.76 0.29 9.49
N ILE A 122 -12.92 -0.71 9.82
CA ILE A 122 -12.81 -1.86 8.92
C ILE A 122 -14.05 -2.72 9.06
N ASP A 123 -14.96 -2.49 8.15
CA ASP A 123 -16.01 -3.42 7.81
C ASP A 123 -15.38 -4.59 7.04
N THR A 124 -15.25 -5.74 7.71
CA THR A 124 -14.74 -6.97 7.09
C THR A 124 -15.59 -7.43 5.92
N GLN A 125 -16.89 -7.10 5.91
CA GLN A 125 -17.74 -7.37 4.76
C GLN A 125 -17.32 -6.52 3.56
N ALA A 126 -17.12 -5.21 3.75
CA ALA A 126 -16.63 -4.32 2.69
C ALA A 126 -15.27 -4.79 2.14
N LEU A 127 -14.37 -5.24 3.02
CA LEU A 127 -13.08 -5.81 2.61
C LEU A 127 -13.23 -7.08 1.76
N GLY A 128 -14.19 -7.95 2.12
CA GLY A 128 -14.55 -9.12 1.30
C GLY A 128 -15.09 -8.74 -0.07
N GLU A 129 -15.93 -7.71 -0.14
CA GLU A 129 -16.48 -7.20 -1.40
C GLU A 129 -15.41 -6.54 -2.29
N VAL A 130 -14.45 -5.80 -1.70
CA VAL A 130 -13.26 -5.33 -2.41
C VAL A 130 -12.49 -6.50 -2.99
N ALA A 131 -12.27 -7.56 -2.20
CA ALA A 131 -11.54 -8.73 -2.67
C ALA A 131 -12.26 -9.43 -3.86
N THR A 132 -13.58 -9.59 -3.79
CA THR A 132 -14.38 -10.12 -4.91
C THR A 132 -14.29 -9.23 -6.13
N LEU A 133 -14.48 -7.91 -5.99
CA LEU A 133 -14.43 -6.95 -7.10
C LEU A 133 -13.07 -6.98 -7.82
N VAL A 134 -11.98 -6.95 -7.06
CA VAL A 134 -10.60 -7.02 -7.57
C VAL A 134 -10.34 -8.34 -8.31
N SER A 135 -10.89 -9.45 -7.81
CA SER A 135 -10.62 -10.79 -8.37
C SER A 135 -11.46 -11.14 -9.58
N ASP A 136 -12.71 -10.67 -9.60
CA ASP A 136 -13.66 -11.04 -10.64
C ASP A 136 -13.68 -10.03 -11.78
N VAL A 137 -13.55 -8.74 -11.47
CA VAL A 137 -13.60 -7.65 -12.45
C VAL A 137 -12.19 -7.17 -12.80
N GLY A 138 -11.32 -7.04 -11.79
CA GLY A 138 -9.98 -6.44 -11.96
C GLY A 138 -8.91 -7.34 -12.54
N LYS A 139 -9.10 -8.67 -12.51
CA LYS A 139 -8.00 -9.65 -12.68
C LYS A 139 -7.13 -9.44 -13.90
N ASP A 140 -7.71 -9.28 -15.08
CA ASP A 140 -6.94 -9.16 -16.31
C ASP A 140 -6.27 -7.77 -16.41
N ALA A 141 -6.99 -6.72 -16.02
CA ALA A 141 -6.44 -5.37 -15.93
C ALA A 141 -5.26 -5.32 -14.97
N LEU A 142 -5.31 -6.02 -13.83
CA LEU A 142 -4.25 -6.06 -12.83
C LEU A 142 -3.03 -6.83 -13.30
N LYS A 143 -3.22 -7.96 -13.98
CA LYS A 143 -2.10 -8.71 -14.58
C LYS A 143 -1.34 -7.86 -15.59
N GLN A 144 -2.05 -7.11 -16.43
CA GLN A 144 -1.44 -6.16 -17.34
C GLN A 144 -0.78 -5.02 -16.57
N ALA A 145 -1.53 -4.37 -15.69
CA ALA A 145 -1.13 -3.17 -14.98
C ALA A 145 0.07 -3.36 -14.07
N PHE A 146 0.36 -4.58 -13.58
CA PHE A 146 1.51 -4.90 -12.73
C PHE A 146 2.52 -5.82 -13.41
N SER A 147 2.46 -5.96 -14.74
CA SER A 147 3.39 -6.79 -15.51
C SER A 147 4.81 -6.22 -15.54
N GLY A 148 5.79 -7.10 -15.80
CA GLY A 148 7.18 -6.69 -16.01
C GLY A 148 7.35 -5.82 -17.26
N GLU A 149 6.53 -6.02 -18.29
CA GLU A 149 6.51 -5.23 -19.51
C GLU A 149 6.06 -3.80 -19.23
N THR A 150 4.91 -3.63 -18.57
CA THR A 150 4.39 -2.32 -18.16
C THR A 150 5.39 -1.61 -17.23
N ALA A 151 5.97 -2.32 -16.28
CA ALA A 151 7.00 -1.74 -15.44
C ALA A 151 8.23 -1.23 -16.20
N LYS A 152 8.73 -1.97 -17.20
CA LYS A 152 9.85 -1.53 -18.04
C LYS A 152 9.49 -0.27 -18.82
N GLU A 153 8.27 -0.21 -19.35
CA GLU A 153 7.77 0.95 -20.08
C GLU A 153 7.74 2.19 -19.18
N PHE A 154 7.14 2.11 -17.99
CA PHE A 154 6.94 3.28 -17.13
C PHE A 154 8.13 3.63 -16.24
N SER A 155 9.01 2.68 -15.92
CA SER A 155 10.27 2.98 -15.21
C SER A 155 11.25 3.79 -16.06
N ALA A 156 11.11 3.76 -17.38
CA ALA A 156 11.96 4.51 -18.31
C ALA A 156 11.44 5.93 -18.61
N VAL A 157 10.20 6.23 -18.22
CA VAL A 157 9.52 7.49 -18.55
C VAL A 157 9.66 8.48 -17.38
N LYS A 158 9.95 9.75 -17.69
CA LYS A 158 9.87 10.84 -16.68
C LYS A 158 8.43 10.96 -16.20
N ALA A 159 8.24 11.34 -14.93
CA ALA A 159 6.91 11.55 -14.34
C ALA A 159 5.95 12.24 -15.33
N LEU A 160 4.81 11.61 -15.58
CA LEU A 160 3.85 12.11 -16.56
C LEU A 160 3.11 13.33 -16.02
N PRO A 161 2.78 14.30 -16.88
CA PRO A 161 1.88 15.39 -16.50
C PRO A 161 0.56 14.84 -15.95
N PRO A 162 -0.07 15.47 -14.95
CA PRO A 162 -1.32 14.98 -14.35
C PRO A 162 -2.46 14.76 -15.37
N GLY A 163 -2.50 15.55 -16.45
CA GLY A 163 -3.50 15.42 -17.52
C GLY A 163 -3.36 14.14 -18.35
N ASP A 164 -2.16 13.56 -18.40
CA ASP A 164 -1.85 12.37 -19.19
C ASP A 164 -2.10 11.07 -18.39
N ILE A 165 -2.37 11.16 -17.08
CA ILE A 165 -2.65 9.98 -16.26
C ILE A 165 -4.02 9.39 -16.58
N LYS A 166 -5.01 10.22 -16.96
CA LYS A 166 -6.37 9.75 -17.31
C LYS A 166 -6.38 8.82 -18.51
N SER A 167 -5.50 9.04 -19.48
CA SER A 167 -5.42 8.21 -20.69
C SER A 167 -4.80 6.84 -20.43
N LEU A 168 -4.21 6.62 -19.24
CA LEU A 168 -3.57 5.37 -18.84
C LEU A 168 -4.48 4.44 -18.03
N VAL A 169 -5.73 4.85 -17.76
CA VAL A 169 -6.69 3.99 -17.06
C VAL A 169 -6.98 2.77 -17.93
N ILE A 170 -6.60 1.60 -17.42
CA ILE A 170 -6.83 0.30 -18.06
C ILE A 170 -8.26 -0.17 -17.76
N LEU A 171 -8.73 0.07 -16.55
CA LEU A 171 -10.08 -0.28 -16.10
C LEU A 171 -10.61 0.79 -15.14
N SER A 172 -11.87 1.16 -15.31
CA SER A 172 -12.64 1.94 -14.34
C SER A 172 -14.08 1.44 -14.33
N ASP A 173 -14.41 0.56 -13.38
CA ASP A 173 -15.75 -0.02 -13.24
C ASP A 173 -16.09 -0.26 -11.76
N GLN A 174 -17.35 -0.04 -11.38
CA GLN A 174 -17.88 -0.36 -10.04
C GLN A 174 -17.06 0.20 -8.85
N GLY A 175 -16.38 1.33 -9.05
CA GLY A 175 -15.50 1.93 -8.03
C GLY A 175 -14.10 1.32 -7.97
N LEU A 176 -13.76 0.36 -8.83
CA LEU A 176 -12.41 -0.13 -9.07
C LEU A 176 -11.79 0.67 -10.21
N THR A 177 -10.61 1.24 -9.98
CA THR A 177 -9.78 1.88 -11.00
C THR A 177 -8.42 1.22 -11.03
N VAL A 178 -7.99 0.80 -12.22
CA VAL A 178 -6.70 0.16 -12.47
C VAL A 178 -5.96 0.95 -13.54
N SER A 179 -4.72 1.33 -13.20
CA SER A 179 -3.76 2.01 -14.06
C SER A 179 -2.39 1.34 -13.91
N PRO A 180 -1.42 1.57 -14.80
CA PRO A 180 -0.07 1.03 -14.66
C PRO A 180 0.50 1.20 -13.24
N GLY A 181 0.74 0.08 -12.57
CA GLY A 181 1.33 0.00 -11.23
C GLY A 181 0.43 0.55 -10.13
N CYS A 182 -0.87 0.71 -10.36
CA CYS A 182 -1.78 1.37 -9.42
C CYS A 182 -3.16 0.69 -9.45
N VAL A 183 -3.69 0.41 -8.26
CA VAL A 183 -5.09 0.03 -8.07
C VAL A 183 -5.73 0.88 -6.99
N GLU A 184 -6.94 1.36 -7.26
CA GLU A 184 -7.77 2.11 -6.33
C GLU A 184 -9.15 1.46 -6.30
N VAL A 185 -9.71 1.30 -5.11
CA VAL A 185 -11.04 0.72 -4.93
C VAL A 185 -11.81 1.59 -3.95
N ASN A 186 -12.99 2.06 -4.37
CA ASN A 186 -13.99 2.67 -3.50
C ASN A 186 -15.25 1.80 -3.51
N LYS A 187 -15.48 1.07 -2.41
CA LYS A 187 -16.63 0.17 -2.29
C LYS A 187 -17.27 0.33 -0.92
N ASN A 188 -18.57 0.66 -0.90
CA ASN A 188 -19.37 0.81 0.32
C ASN A 188 -18.73 1.71 1.39
N GLY A 189 -18.05 2.79 0.97
CA GLY A 189 -17.37 3.71 1.88
C GLY A 189 -15.98 3.26 2.34
N LEU A 190 -15.58 2.00 2.06
CA LEU A 190 -14.19 1.58 2.16
C LEU A 190 -13.44 2.01 0.91
N TRP A 191 -12.43 2.86 1.10
CA TRP A 191 -11.56 3.31 0.03
C TRP A 191 -10.14 2.81 0.30
N VAL A 192 -9.58 2.04 -0.62
CA VAL A 192 -8.23 1.49 -0.49
C VAL A 192 -7.46 1.68 -1.79
N MET A 193 -6.15 1.88 -1.67
CA MET A 193 -5.26 2.05 -2.81
C MET A 193 -3.97 1.27 -2.57
N PHE A 194 -3.37 0.81 -3.66
CA PHE A 194 -1.99 0.36 -3.68
C PHE A 194 -1.31 0.87 -4.93
N LYS A 195 -0.10 1.40 -4.78
CA LYS A 195 0.75 1.78 -5.90
C LYS A 195 2.16 1.17 -5.79
N ALA A 196 2.72 0.84 -6.93
CA ALA A 196 4.14 0.54 -7.09
C ALA A 196 4.93 1.81 -7.42
N ASN A 197 6.22 1.82 -7.10
CA ASN A 197 7.10 2.99 -7.28
C ASN A 197 7.24 3.48 -8.73
N TRP A 198 7.02 2.62 -9.71
CA TRP A 198 7.12 2.89 -11.14
C TRP A 198 5.81 3.39 -11.74
N SER A 199 4.74 3.48 -10.94
CA SER A 199 3.46 4.00 -11.42
C SER A 199 3.62 5.40 -12.02
N PRO A 200 2.90 5.75 -13.10
CA PRO A 200 2.78 7.11 -13.62
C PRO A 200 2.50 8.19 -12.55
N ALA A 201 1.79 7.79 -11.49
CA ALA A 201 1.37 8.61 -10.36
C ALA A 201 2.32 8.53 -9.15
N ALA A 202 3.58 8.09 -9.34
CA ALA A 202 4.55 7.89 -8.27
C ALA A 202 4.77 9.13 -7.36
N LEU A 203 4.58 10.34 -7.89
CA LEU A 203 4.76 11.61 -7.15
C LEU A 203 3.45 12.33 -6.78
N ALA A 204 2.33 11.99 -7.43
CA ALA A 204 1.01 12.59 -7.22
C ALA A 204 -0.01 11.46 -7.27
N PRO A 205 -0.38 10.90 -6.12
CA PRO A 205 -1.03 9.59 -6.04
C PRO A 205 -2.54 9.66 -6.35
N GLY A 206 -3.00 8.61 -7.00
CA GLY A 206 -4.33 8.49 -7.59
C GLY A 206 -4.27 7.52 -8.75
N CYS A 207 -5.13 6.50 -8.78
CA CYS A 207 -5.21 5.59 -9.93
C CYS A 207 -6.16 6.12 -11.02
N GLY A 208 -6.82 7.25 -10.75
CA GLY A 208 -7.48 8.10 -11.75
C GLY A 208 -7.25 9.57 -11.40
N ALA A 209 -6.93 10.39 -12.39
CA ALA A 209 -6.91 11.83 -12.19
C ALA A 209 -8.35 12.35 -12.06
N LYS A 210 -8.61 13.26 -11.12
CA LYS A 210 -9.80 14.13 -11.20
C LYS A 210 -9.54 15.29 -12.15
#